data_AF-A0A1I4EKS7-F1
#
_entry.id   AF-A0A1I4EKS7-F1
#
_cell.length_a   1.000
_cell.length_b   1.000
_cell.length_c   1.000
_cell.angle_alpha   90.00
_cell.angle_beta   90.00
_cell.angle_gamma   90.00
#
_symmetry.space_group_name_H-M   'P 1'
#
loop_
_entity.id
_entity.type
_entity.pdbx_description
1 polymer ?
#
loop_
_entity_poly.entity_id
_entity_poly.type
_entity_poly.pdbx_seq_one_letter_code
_entity_poly.pdbx_strand_id
1 'polypeptide(L)'
;METLLDWIAAVPDVIWSGVIASVITLGGVMLSNWSNTRRLVRQLGHDANEKQKDRNAVLRREVYLTAVEEFVRASHKMGTLSQIDPTKSNFSEGFQDFFVVAAKLQLVSNASTARLVGELVTTYGEVLLEMIGIVQPIHDVQADIAIADEAYARYVEESRRVLTAITQFRESARTESAVYEALQRSFEFSQEQANKHSQARLTLRDQQTAMHFELTKSLMPILKRIAEVQAPVMVAIRQELDLDGDVGDFRRQAADNILRMDSAMNAAVQKMEQANN
;
A
#
# COMPACT_ATOMS: atom_id res chain seq x y z
N MET A 1 -48.47 68.81 -54.08
CA MET A 1 -48.25 67.61 -53.26
C MET A 1 -46.78 67.30 -53.46
N GLU A 2 -45.91 68.02 -52.74
CA GLU A 2 -44.46 67.77 -52.86
C GLU A 2 -44.23 66.31 -52.49
N THR A 3 -43.69 65.58 -53.44
CA THR A 3 -43.48 64.16 -53.25
C THR A 3 -42.23 63.99 -52.39
N LEU A 4 -42.21 62.95 -51.55
CA LEU A 4 -41.07 62.63 -50.68
C LEU A 4 -39.73 62.53 -51.46
N LEU A 5 -39.82 62.32 -52.77
CA LEU A 5 -38.72 62.30 -53.74
C LEU A 5 -38.10 63.67 -54.01
N ASP A 6 -38.90 64.75 -54.07
CA ASP A 6 -38.39 66.10 -54.33
C ASP A 6 -37.56 66.63 -53.14
N TRP A 7 -37.97 66.26 -51.93
CA TRP A 7 -37.23 66.54 -50.69
C TRP A 7 -35.91 65.75 -50.57
N ILE A 8 -35.89 64.51 -51.07
CA ILE A 8 -34.69 63.66 -51.11
C ILE A 8 -33.69 64.17 -52.16
N ALA A 9 -34.17 64.69 -53.28
CA ALA A 9 -33.35 65.25 -54.35
C ALA A 9 -32.75 66.65 -54.04
N ALA A 10 -33.30 67.37 -53.06
CA ALA A 10 -32.79 68.69 -52.63
C ALA A 10 -31.58 68.61 -51.68
N VAL A 11 -31.23 67.42 -51.21
CA VAL A 11 -30.09 67.19 -50.30
C VAL A 11 -28.77 67.16 -51.10
N PRO A 12 -27.75 67.97 -50.75
CA PRO A 12 -26.47 67.97 -51.45
C PRO A 12 -25.80 66.59 -51.49
N ASP A 13 -25.21 66.21 -52.63
CA ASP A 13 -24.51 64.93 -52.84
C ASP A 13 -23.44 64.63 -51.78
N VAL A 14 -22.83 65.67 -51.21
CA VAL A 14 -21.85 65.55 -50.13
C VAL A 14 -22.46 64.88 -48.88
N ILE A 15 -23.73 65.19 -48.56
CA ILE A 15 -24.44 64.59 -47.42
C ILE A 15 -24.73 63.12 -47.68
N TRP A 16 -25.17 62.76 -48.90
CA TRP A 16 -25.37 61.37 -49.30
C TRP A 16 -24.07 60.56 -49.24
N SER A 17 -22.95 61.15 -49.69
CA SER A 17 -21.63 60.51 -49.59
C SER A 17 -21.21 60.28 -48.12
N GLY A 18 -21.48 61.22 -47.22
CA GLY A 18 -21.20 61.09 -45.79
C GLY A 18 -22.06 60.04 -45.10
N VAL A 19 -23.35 59.94 -45.45
CA VAL A 19 -24.27 58.91 -44.94
C VAL A 19 -23.84 57.52 -45.41
N ILE A 20 -23.56 57.35 -46.70
CA ILE A 20 -23.11 56.07 -47.27
C ILE A 20 -21.77 55.65 -46.64
N ALA A 21 -20.81 56.57 -46.53
CA ALA A 21 -19.52 56.29 -45.90
C ALA A 21 -19.68 55.87 -44.42
N SER A 22 -20.59 56.51 -43.68
CA SER A 22 -20.87 56.19 -42.28
C SER A 22 -21.52 54.81 -42.12
N VAL A 23 -22.48 54.45 -42.99
CA VAL A 23 -23.11 53.12 -42.99
C VAL A 23 -22.11 52.02 -43.35
N ILE A 24 -21.24 52.25 -44.33
CA ILE A 24 -20.17 51.30 -44.70
C ILE A 24 -19.19 51.13 -43.53
N THR A 25 -18.78 52.23 -42.90
CA THR A 25 -17.85 52.20 -41.76
C THR A 25 -18.46 51.45 -40.57
N LEU A 26 -19.71 51.77 -40.20
CA LEU A 26 -20.43 51.12 -39.11
C LEU A 26 -20.68 49.63 -39.41
N GLY A 27 -21.08 49.29 -40.64
CA GLY A 27 -21.24 47.92 -41.10
C GLY A 27 -19.92 47.13 -41.04
N GLY A 28 -18.82 47.74 -41.46
CA GLY A 28 -17.47 47.17 -41.37
C GLY A 28 -17.05 46.89 -39.93
N VAL A 29 -17.28 47.84 -39.01
CA VAL A 29 -16.98 47.68 -37.58
C VAL A 29 -17.87 46.61 -36.95
N MET A 30 -19.17 46.58 -37.25
CA MET A 30 -20.09 45.56 -36.73
C MET A 30 -19.72 44.16 -37.22
N LEU A 31 -19.40 44.01 -38.51
CA LEU A 31 -18.97 42.73 -39.09
C LEU A 31 -17.62 42.28 -38.50
N SER A 32 -16.67 43.21 -38.34
CA SER A 32 -15.38 42.93 -37.71
C SER A 32 -15.54 42.52 -36.26
N ASN A 33 -16.37 43.23 -35.49
CA ASN A 33 -16.61 42.92 -34.09
C ASN A 33 -17.34 41.57 -33.92
N TRP A 34 -18.30 41.26 -34.79
CA TRP A 34 -18.98 39.97 -34.80
C TRP A 34 -18.04 38.81 -35.11
N SER A 35 -17.18 38.97 -36.12
CA SER A 35 -16.16 37.98 -36.49
C SER A 35 -15.16 37.76 -35.35
N ASN A 36 -14.65 38.84 -34.74
CA ASN A 36 -13.77 38.79 -33.58
C ASN A 36 -14.43 38.09 -32.38
N THR A 37 -15.69 38.40 -32.09
CA THR A 37 -16.45 37.75 -31.02
C THR A 37 -16.60 36.25 -31.26
N ARG A 38 -16.93 35.83 -32.49
CA ARG A 38 -17.02 34.41 -32.87
C ARG A 38 -15.67 33.68 -32.72
N ARG A 39 -14.57 34.31 -33.12
CA ARG A 39 -13.22 33.73 -32.95
C ARG A 39 -12.85 33.62 -31.47
N LEU A 40 -13.13 34.66 -30.68
CA LEU A 40 -12.86 34.68 -29.25
C LEU A 40 -13.63 33.57 -28.51
N VAL A 41 -14.92 33.37 -28.80
CA VAL A 41 -15.71 32.28 -28.20
C VAL A 41 -15.13 30.91 -28.53
N ARG A 42 -14.68 30.69 -29.77
CA ARG A 42 -14.03 29.42 -30.16
C ARG A 42 -12.70 29.21 -29.45
N GLN A 43 -11.89 30.26 -29.33
CA GLN A 43 -10.62 30.21 -28.60
C GLN A 43 -10.84 29.91 -27.12
N LEU A 44 -11.74 30.64 -26.45
CA LEU A 44 -12.08 30.37 -25.04
C LEU A 44 -12.62 28.96 -24.83
N GLY A 45 -13.42 28.45 -25.76
CA GLY A 45 -13.90 27.06 -25.70
C GLY A 45 -12.79 26.03 -25.85
N HIS A 46 -11.83 26.27 -26.77
CA HIS A 46 -10.65 25.44 -26.93
C HIS A 46 -9.75 25.49 -25.69
N ASP A 47 -9.43 26.69 -25.20
CA ASP A 47 -8.61 26.92 -24.01
C ASP A 47 -9.23 26.29 -22.76
N ALA A 48 -10.56 26.37 -22.61
CA ALA A 48 -11.27 25.73 -21.51
C ALA A 48 -11.14 24.20 -21.57
N ASN A 49 -11.25 23.62 -22.77
CA ASN A 49 -11.11 22.18 -22.98
C ASN A 49 -9.67 21.71 -22.75
N GLU A 50 -8.67 22.40 -23.30
CA GLU A 50 -7.25 22.10 -23.06
C GLU A 50 -6.91 22.22 -21.57
N LYS A 51 -7.38 23.27 -20.89
CA LYS A 51 -7.19 23.43 -19.44
C LYS A 51 -7.85 22.31 -18.62
N GLN A 52 -9.00 21.79 -19.07
CA GLN A 52 -9.65 20.66 -18.42
C GLN A 52 -8.85 19.37 -18.62
N LYS A 53 -8.33 19.13 -19.84
CA LYS A 53 -7.43 18.00 -20.11
C LYS A 53 -6.17 18.07 -19.27
N ASP A 54 -5.52 19.23 -19.19
CA ASP A 54 -4.32 19.45 -18.39
C ASP A 54 -4.57 19.16 -16.91
N ARG A 55 -5.68 19.67 -16.35
CA ARG A 55 -6.07 19.39 -14.97
C ARG A 55 -6.28 17.90 -14.72
N ASN A 56 -6.96 17.21 -15.63
CA ASN A 56 -7.18 15.77 -15.53
C ASN A 56 -5.87 14.98 -15.64
N ALA A 57 -4.98 15.37 -16.55
CA ALA A 57 -3.67 14.73 -16.71
C ALA A 57 -2.79 14.92 -15.46
N VAL A 58 -2.79 16.12 -14.86
CA VAL A 58 -2.09 16.40 -13.60
C VAL A 58 -2.66 15.54 -12.46
N LEU A 59 -3.99 15.52 -12.31
CA LEU A 59 -4.65 14.72 -11.27
C LEU A 59 -4.36 13.22 -11.43
N ARG A 60 -4.45 12.69 -12.65
CA ARG A 60 -4.11 11.29 -12.95
C ARG A 60 -2.67 10.99 -12.59
N ARG A 61 -1.71 11.82 -13.02
CA ARG A 61 -0.30 11.62 -12.70
C ARG A 61 -0.05 11.54 -11.20
N GLU A 62 -0.61 12.46 -10.42
CA GLU A 62 -0.45 12.47 -8.96
C GLU A 62 -1.04 11.23 -8.30
N VAL A 63 -2.29 10.90 -8.64
CA VAL A 63 -2.97 9.72 -8.09
C VAL A 63 -2.27 8.42 -8.50
N TYR A 64 -1.79 8.33 -9.73
CA TYR A 64 -1.17 7.12 -10.25
C TYR A 64 0.18 6.87 -9.62
N LEU A 65 1.03 7.88 -9.47
CA LEU A 65 2.32 7.73 -8.81
C LEU A 65 2.15 7.33 -7.34
N THR A 66 1.20 7.96 -6.65
CA THR A 66 0.83 7.59 -5.27
C THR A 66 0.34 6.14 -5.20
N ALA A 67 -0.47 5.70 -6.17
CA ALA A 67 -0.98 4.32 -6.19
C ALA A 67 0.14 3.31 -6.33
N VAL A 68 1.09 3.56 -7.24
CA VAL A 68 2.23 2.66 -7.43
C VAL A 68 3.07 2.54 -6.15
N GLU A 69 3.28 3.64 -5.43
CA GLU A 69 3.97 3.62 -4.13
C GLU A 69 3.23 2.73 -3.12
N GLU A 70 1.93 2.94 -2.96
CA GLU A 70 1.13 2.18 -1.99
C GLU A 70 0.99 0.70 -2.38
N PHE A 71 1.02 0.35 -3.67
CA PHE A 71 1.04 -1.05 -4.11
C PHE A 71 2.30 -1.77 -3.64
N VAL A 72 3.46 -1.11 -3.75
CA VAL A 72 4.73 -1.65 -3.26
C VAL A 72 4.71 -1.75 -1.74
N ARG A 73 4.18 -0.74 -1.05
CA ARG A 73 4.06 -0.73 0.41
C ARG A 73 3.17 -1.87 0.92
N ALA A 74 2.02 -2.10 0.28
CA ALA A 74 1.11 -3.20 0.59
C ALA A 74 1.77 -4.56 0.37
N SER A 75 2.48 -4.75 -0.75
CA SER A 75 3.26 -5.96 -1.01
C SER A 75 4.32 -6.22 0.06
N HIS A 76 5.06 -5.17 0.47
CA HIS A 76 6.06 -5.30 1.54
C HIS A 76 5.41 -5.70 2.86
N LYS A 77 4.29 -5.05 3.21
CA LYS A 77 3.60 -5.31 4.47
C LYS A 77 3.12 -6.75 4.58
N MET A 78 2.67 -7.34 3.47
CA MET A 78 2.32 -8.76 3.36
C MET A 78 3.44 -9.69 3.85
N GLY A 79 4.68 -9.41 3.45
CA GLY A 79 5.85 -10.21 3.83
C GLY A 79 6.24 -10.06 5.30
N THR A 80 5.72 -9.04 5.99
CA THR A 80 6.03 -8.74 7.40
C THR A 80 4.88 -9.09 8.36
N LEU A 81 3.77 -9.67 7.88
CA LEU A 81 2.59 -9.94 8.70
C LEU A 81 2.90 -10.78 9.95
N SER A 82 3.78 -11.78 9.83
CA SER A 82 4.19 -12.64 10.97
C SER A 82 5.04 -11.95 12.03
N GLN A 83 5.48 -10.71 11.78
CA GLN A 83 6.24 -9.89 12.72
C GLN A 83 5.37 -8.86 13.43
N ILE A 84 4.11 -8.69 13.01
CA ILE A 84 3.20 -7.74 13.64
C ILE A 84 2.77 -8.29 15.00
N ASP A 85 2.74 -7.45 16.01
CA ASP A 85 2.16 -7.81 17.31
C ASP A 85 0.64 -7.54 17.25
N PRO A 86 -0.21 -8.59 17.23
CA PRO A 86 -1.66 -8.43 17.11
C PRO A 86 -2.27 -7.75 18.35
N THR A 87 -1.54 -7.66 19.46
CA THR A 87 -2.00 -6.93 20.66
C THR A 87 -1.79 -5.42 20.56
N LYS A 88 -0.98 -4.96 19.61
CA LYS A 88 -0.59 -3.54 19.45
C LYS A 88 -1.06 -2.91 18.15
N SER A 89 -1.32 -3.69 17.12
CA SER A 89 -1.69 -3.18 15.80
C SER A 89 -2.60 -4.16 15.07
N ASN A 90 -3.56 -3.64 14.32
CA ASN A 90 -4.45 -4.45 13.50
C ASN A 90 -3.77 -4.82 12.17
N PHE A 91 -3.94 -6.06 11.72
CA PHE A 91 -3.42 -6.52 10.42
C PHE A 91 -3.85 -5.64 9.24
N SER A 92 -5.02 -5.01 9.33
CA SER A 92 -5.58 -4.15 8.27
C SER A 92 -4.97 -2.75 8.20
N GLU A 93 -4.33 -2.25 9.27
CA GLU A 93 -3.70 -0.91 9.28
C GLU A 93 -2.67 -0.76 8.16
N GLY A 94 -1.96 -1.84 7.87
CA GLY A 94 -0.97 -1.92 6.80
C GLY A 94 -1.49 -1.75 5.37
N PHE A 95 -2.82 -1.82 5.17
CA PHE A 95 -3.45 -1.82 3.85
C PHE A 95 -4.46 -0.67 3.67
N GLN A 96 -4.72 0.14 4.70
CA GLN A 96 -5.71 1.22 4.62
C GLN A 96 -5.38 2.22 3.51
N ASP A 97 -4.14 2.70 3.46
CA ASP A 97 -3.68 3.66 2.45
C ASP A 97 -3.75 3.08 1.03
N PHE A 98 -3.41 1.80 0.88
CA PHE A 98 -3.59 1.07 -0.37
C PHE A 98 -5.04 1.10 -0.86
N PHE A 99 -6.01 0.77 0.00
CA PHE A 99 -7.42 0.78 -0.39
C PHE A 99 -7.93 2.19 -0.70
N VAL A 100 -7.50 3.19 0.06
CA VAL A 100 -7.86 4.60 -0.18
C VAL A 100 -7.34 5.08 -1.53
N VAL A 101 -6.07 4.80 -1.84
CA VAL A 101 -5.47 5.25 -3.10
C VAL A 101 -6.01 4.44 -4.28
N ALA A 102 -6.29 3.14 -4.11
CA ALA A 102 -6.96 2.35 -5.14
C ALA A 102 -8.36 2.89 -5.47
N ALA A 103 -9.14 3.32 -4.47
CA ALA A 103 -10.43 3.96 -4.70
C ALA A 103 -10.30 5.30 -5.47
N LYS A 104 -9.29 6.12 -5.13
CA LYS A 104 -8.99 7.35 -5.89
C LYS A 104 -8.59 7.03 -7.33
N LEU A 105 -7.77 5.99 -7.53
CA LEU A 105 -7.33 5.53 -8.83
C LEU A 105 -8.51 5.07 -9.70
N GLN A 106 -9.46 4.33 -9.13
CA GLN A 106 -10.70 3.94 -9.83
C GLN A 106 -11.55 5.16 -10.27
N LEU A 107 -11.56 6.22 -9.47
CA LEU A 107 -12.35 7.43 -9.78
C LEU A 107 -11.79 8.24 -10.95
N VAL A 108 -10.46 8.34 -11.07
CA VAL A 108 -9.81 9.22 -12.06
C VAL A 108 -9.36 8.50 -13.33
N SER A 109 -9.35 7.17 -13.32
CA SER A 109 -8.95 6.33 -14.46
C SER A 109 -10.12 6.01 -15.40
N ASN A 110 -9.78 5.49 -16.58
CA ASN A 110 -10.79 5.00 -17.52
C ASN A 110 -11.43 3.71 -16.99
N ALA A 111 -12.64 3.39 -17.48
CA ALA A 111 -13.42 2.25 -16.98
C ALA A 111 -12.68 0.90 -17.03
N SER A 112 -11.85 0.67 -18.06
CA SER A 112 -11.03 -0.54 -18.18
C SER A 112 -9.98 -0.65 -17.07
N THR A 113 -9.34 0.46 -16.72
CA THR A 113 -8.30 0.52 -15.68
C THR A 113 -8.94 0.44 -14.30
N ALA A 114 -10.05 1.15 -14.08
CA ALA A 114 -10.82 1.05 -12.84
C ALA A 114 -11.25 -0.39 -12.55
N ARG A 115 -11.66 -1.16 -13.57
CA ARG A 115 -11.98 -2.58 -13.44
C ARG A 115 -10.78 -3.41 -12.98
N LEU A 116 -9.61 -3.24 -13.61
CA LEU A 116 -8.38 -3.95 -13.23
C LEU A 116 -7.93 -3.60 -11.80
N VAL A 117 -8.08 -2.35 -11.40
CA VAL A 117 -7.78 -1.91 -10.03
C VAL A 117 -8.77 -2.53 -9.04
N GLY A 118 -10.05 -2.65 -9.41
CA GLY A 118 -11.05 -3.38 -8.61
C GLY A 118 -10.66 -4.84 -8.39
N GLU A 119 -10.24 -5.53 -9.46
CA GLU A 119 -9.73 -6.89 -9.37
C GLU A 119 -8.52 -6.99 -8.44
N LEU A 120 -7.56 -6.05 -8.56
CA LEU A 120 -6.39 -5.98 -7.68
C LEU A 120 -6.79 -5.80 -6.21
N VAL A 121 -7.70 -4.88 -5.92
CA VAL A 121 -8.21 -4.64 -4.55
C VAL A 121 -8.85 -5.89 -3.98
N THR A 122 -9.67 -6.59 -4.76
CA THR A 122 -10.29 -7.85 -4.35
C THR A 122 -9.22 -8.91 -4.06
N THR A 123 -8.24 -9.09 -4.95
CA THR A 123 -7.16 -10.06 -4.75
C THR A 123 -6.35 -9.76 -3.49
N TYR A 124 -6.00 -8.49 -3.23
CA TYR A 124 -5.32 -8.11 -1.98
C TYR A 124 -6.18 -8.40 -0.74
N GLY A 125 -7.49 -8.14 -0.81
CA GLY A 125 -8.41 -8.46 0.29
C GLY A 125 -8.51 -9.95 0.58
N GLU A 126 -8.64 -10.79 -0.46
CA GLU A 126 -8.65 -12.25 -0.35
C GLU A 126 -7.33 -12.78 0.25
N VAL A 127 -6.20 -12.30 -0.27
CA VAL A 127 -4.88 -12.66 0.24
C VAL A 127 -4.73 -12.26 1.71
N LEU A 128 -5.17 -11.05 2.09
CA LEU A 128 -5.06 -10.59 3.48
C LEU A 128 -5.79 -11.53 4.43
N LEU A 129 -7.01 -11.94 4.10
CA LEU A 129 -7.79 -12.90 4.89
C LEU A 129 -7.11 -14.27 4.96
N GLU A 130 -6.60 -14.76 3.84
CA GLU A 130 -5.84 -16.01 3.76
C GLU A 130 -4.59 -15.96 4.66
N MET A 131 -3.82 -14.88 4.58
CA MET A 131 -2.60 -14.66 5.35
C MET A 131 -2.86 -14.54 6.85
N ILE A 132 -3.95 -13.90 7.28
CA ILE A 132 -4.34 -13.85 8.69
C ILE A 132 -4.53 -15.27 9.23
N GLY A 133 -5.20 -16.15 8.47
CA GLY A 133 -5.38 -17.55 8.85
C GLY A 133 -4.07 -18.33 8.99
N ILE A 134 -3.10 -18.09 8.08
CA ILE A 134 -1.79 -18.75 8.10
C ILE A 134 -0.91 -18.24 9.24
N VAL A 135 -0.98 -16.94 9.53
CA VAL A 135 -0.08 -16.27 10.48
C VAL A 135 -0.58 -16.37 11.93
N GLN A 136 -1.89 -16.52 12.17
CA GLN A 136 -2.45 -16.59 13.52
C GLN A 136 -1.76 -17.63 14.43
N PRO A 137 -1.50 -18.89 13.99
CA PRO A 137 -0.81 -19.87 14.84
C PRO A 137 0.61 -19.45 15.24
N ILE A 138 1.31 -18.68 14.39
CA ILE A 138 2.65 -18.15 14.70
C ILE A 138 2.55 -17.16 15.85
N HIS A 139 1.53 -16.31 15.88
CA HIS A 139 1.30 -15.38 16.97
C HIS A 139 0.89 -16.06 18.27
N ASP A 140 0.07 -17.11 18.18
CA ASP A 140 -0.30 -17.91 19.36
C ASP A 140 0.96 -18.52 20.00
N VAL A 141 1.84 -19.12 19.19
CA VAL A 141 3.13 -19.66 19.68
C VAL A 141 4.05 -18.55 20.19
N GLN A 142 4.07 -17.36 19.57
CA GLN A 142 4.83 -16.21 20.09
C GLN A 142 4.35 -15.79 21.49
N ALA A 143 3.04 -15.79 21.72
CA ALA A 143 2.47 -15.49 23.02
C ALA A 143 2.87 -16.56 24.05
N ASP A 144 2.78 -17.83 23.69
CA ASP A 144 3.20 -18.94 24.56
C ASP A 144 4.70 -18.88 24.91
N ILE A 145 5.54 -18.51 23.94
CA ILE A 145 6.97 -18.28 24.16
C ILE A 145 7.17 -17.14 25.17
N ALA A 146 6.46 -16.02 25.02
CA ALA A 146 6.56 -14.88 25.93
C ALA A 146 6.16 -15.26 27.36
N ILE A 147 5.09 -16.04 27.52
CA ILE A 147 4.66 -16.57 28.83
C ILE A 147 5.73 -17.47 29.43
N ALA A 148 6.32 -18.38 28.64
CA ALA A 148 7.40 -19.26 29.10
C ALA A 148 8.67 -18.48 29.47
N ASP A 149 9.01 -17.43 28.71
CA ASP A 149 10.14 -16.54 28.99
C ASP A 149 9.94 -15.77 30.32
N GLU A 150 8.76 -15.23 30.56
CA GLU A 150 8.45 -14.54 31.82
C GLU A 150 8.52 -15.49 33.02
N ALA A 151 7.92 -16.69 32.89
CA ALA A 151 7.95 -17.70 33.94
C ALA A 151 9.39 -18.16 34.24
N TYR A 152 10.20 -18.42 33.21
CA TYR A 152 11.61 -18.74 33.34
C TYR A 152 12.37 -17.65 34.11
N ALA A 153 12.22 -16.38 33.71
CA ALA A 153 12.89 -15.26 34.34
C ALA A 153 12.53 -15.15 35.83
N ARG A 154 11.24 -15.30 36.16
CA ARG A 154 10.74 -15.29 37.54
C ARG A 154 11.37 -16.39 38.40
N TYR A 155 11.44 -17.62 37.91
CA TYR A 155 12.02 -18.74 38.66
C TYR A 155 13.54 -18.65 38.78
N VAL A 156 14.24 -18.11 37.76
CA VAL A 156 15.68 -17.83 37.85
C VAL A 156 15.97 -16.77 38.91
N GLU A 157 15.16 -15.70 38.97
CA GLU A 157 15.29 -14.68 40.01
C GLU A 157 15.05 -15.27 41.41
N GLU A 158 14.03 -16.11 41.56
CA GLU A 158 13.74 -16.78 42.81
C GLU A 158 14.88 -17.74 43.22
N SER A 159 15.44 -18.53 42.30
CA SER A 159 16.63 -19.35 42.57
C SER A 159 17.81 -18.51 43.06
N ARG A 160 18.06 -17.33 42.47
CA ARG A 160 19.11 -16.40 42.94
C ARG A 160 18.82 -15.86 44.33
N ARG A 161 17.57 -15.50 44.61
CA ARG A 161 17.13 -15.02 45.93
C ARG A 161 17.36 -16.08 47.00
N VAL A 162 16.95 -17.33 46.75
CA VAL A 162 17.12 -18.43 47.70
C VAL A 162 18.59 -18.78 47.87
N LEU A 163 19.39 -18.80 46.80
CA LEU A 163 20.83 -19.04 46.87
C LEU A 163 21.55 -17.98 47.72
N THR A 164 21.12 -16.72 47.63
CA THR A 164 21.61 -15.63 48.47
C THR A 164 21.28 -15.88 49.94
N ALA A 165 20.05 -16.30 50.25
CA ALA A 165 19.64 -16.65 51.62
C ALA A 165 20.40 -17.86 52.18
N ILE A 166 20.67 -18.89 51.35
CA ILE A 166 21.51 -20.04 51.72
C ILE A 166 22.95 -19.58 52.04
N THR A 167 23.49 -18.68 51.22
CA THR A 167 24.84 -18.13 51.41
C THR A 167 24.92 -17.36 52.74
N GLN A 168 23.96 -16.45 53.00
CA GLN A 168 23.88 -15.71 54.26
C GLN A 168 23.69 -16.62 55.48
N PHE A 169 22.88 -17.68 55.37
CA PHE A 169 22.70 -18.67 56.43
C PHE A 169 24.04 -19.32 56.81
N ARG A 170 24.85 -19.70 55.80
CA ARG A 170 26.18 -20.30 56.01
C ARG A 170 27.19 -19.29 56.58
N GLU A 171 27.23 -18.07 56.03
CA GLU A 171 28.14 -17.01 56.49
C GLU A 171 27.86 -16.57 57.93
N SER A 172 26.60 -16.65 58.36
CA SER A 172 26.18 -16.35 59.73
C SER A 172 26.43 -17.49 60.72
N ALA A 173 27.10 -18.57 60.30
CA ALA A 173 27.36 -19.77 61.10
C ALA A 173 26.11 -20.37 61.77
N ARG A 174 24.95 -20.23 61.11
CA ARG A 174 23.68 -20.79 61.58
C ARG A 174 23.65 -22.31 61.39
N THR A 175 22.99 -23.01 62.32
CA THR A 175 23.02 -24.49 62.39
C THR A 175 21.63 -25.12 62.38
N GLU A 176 20.56 -24.35 62.21
CA GLU A 176 19.19 -24.86 62.21
C GLU A 176 18.90 -25.69 60.94
N SER A 177 19.09 -27.02 61.03
CA SER A 177 18.92 -27.96 59.90
C SER A 177 17.60 -27.79 59.17
N ALA A 178 16.49 -27.65 59.91
CA ALA A 178 15.16 -27.52 59.32
C ALA A 178 15.01 -26.28 58.43
N VAL A 179 15.67 -25.16 58.78
CA VAL A 179 15.66 -23.93 57.98
C VAL A 179 16.49 -24.11 56.72
N TYR A 180 17.68 -24.70 56.86
CA TYR A 180 18.55 -24.99 55.72
C TYR A 180 17.89 -25.94 54.71
N GLU A 181 17.27 -27.02 55.18
CA GLU A 181 16.51 -27.95 54.33
C GLU A 181 15.33 -27.29 53.63
N ALA A 182 14.61 -26.37 54.31
CA ALA A 182 13.53 -25.63 53.68
C ALA A 182 14.03 -24.72 52.56
N LEU A 183 15.15 -24.02 52.78
CA LEU A 183 15.80 -23.21 51.74
C LEU A 183 16.27 -24.07 50.58
N GLN A 184 16.88 -25.23 50.85
CA GLN A 184 17.35 -26.13 49.82
C GLN A 184 16.18 -26.68 48.97
N ARG A 185 15.08 -27.11 49.59
CA ARG A 185 13.87 -27.52 48.86
C ARG A 185 13.29 -26.38 48.00
N SER A 186 13.30 -25.14 48.52
CA SER A 186 12.85 -23.97 47.77
C SER A 186 13.74 -23.69 46.56
N PHE A 187 15.05 -23.85 46.70
CA PHE A 187 16.00 -23.68 45.59
C PHE A 187 15.81 -24.76 44.53
N GLU A 188 15.72 -26.03 44.95
CA GLU A 188 15.50 -27.17 44.06
C GLU A 188 14.20 -27.02 43.27
N PHE A 189 13.10 -26.62 43.95
CA PHE A 189 11.83 -26.34 43.29
C PHE A 189 11.94 -25.23 42.24
N SER A 190 12.53 -24.08 42.57
CA SER A 190 12.67 -22.97 41.62
C SER A 190 13.56 -23.34 40.44
N GLN A 191 14.63 -24.11 40.68
CA GLN A 191 15.51 -24.60 39.62
C GLN A 191 14.80 -25.59 38.70
N GLU A 192 13.99 -26.49 39.25
CA GLU A 192 13.19 -27.43 38.47
C GLU A 192 12.17 -26.69 37.58
N GLN A 193 11.46 -25.71 38.14
CA GLN A 193 10.51 -24.90 37.35
C GLN A 193 11.21 -24.07 36.27
N ALA A 194 12.37 -23.46 36.57
CA ALA A 194 13.16 -22.76 35.57
C ALA A 194 13.57 -23.70 34.42
N ASN A 195 14.05 -24.92 34.74
CA ASN A 195 14.42 -25.90 33.72
C ASN A 195 13.21 -26.32 32.88
N LYS A 196 12.05 -26.56 33.50
CA LYS A 196 10.80 -26.90 32.81
C LYS A 196 10.39 -25.82 31.80
N HIS A 197 10.39 -24.55 32.21
CA HIS A 197 10.03 -23.45 31.31
C HIS A 197 11.09 -23.21 30.23
N SER A 198 12.37 -23.44 30.53
CA SER A 198 13.43 -23.39 29.52
C SER A 198 13.26 -24.47 28.45
N GLN A 199 12.89 -25.70 28.83
CA GLN A 199 12.61 -26.78 27.87
C GLN A 199 11.36 -26.49 27.04
N ALA A 200 10.28 -26.04 27.68
CA ALA A 200 9.05 -25.64 26.97
C ALA A 200 9.34 -24.56 25.92
N ARG A 201 10.17 -23.57 26.25
CA ARG A 201 10.60 -22.53 25.30
C ARG A 201 11.35 -23.10 24.10
N LEU A 202 12.25 -24.07 24.29
CA LEU A 202 12.97 -24.69 23.17
C LEU A 202 11.99 -25.38 22.23
N THR A 203 11.07 -26.19 22.76
CA THR A 203 10.04 -26.86 21.96
C THR A 203 9.15 -25.87 21.20
N LEU A 204 8.73 -24.78 21.84
CA LEU A 204 7.92 -23.75 21.19
C LEU A 204 8.71 -23.00 20.10
N ARG A 205 10.01 -22.78 20.27
CA ARG A 205 10.88 -22.16 19.26
C ARG A 205 11.06 -23.06 18.03
N ASP A 206 11.17 -24.37 18.24
CA ASP A 206 11.23 -25.34 17.14
C ASP A 206 9.91 -25.34 16.35
N GLN A 207 8.77 -25.33 17.06
CA GLN A 207 7.43 -25.21 16.44
C GLN A 207 7.28 -23.90 15.66
N GLN A 208 7.68 -22.78 16.26
CA GLN A 208 7.67 -21.47 15.60
C GLN A 208 8.50 -21.48 14.31
N THR A 209 9.69 -22.07 14.35
CA THR A 209 10.58 -22.17 13.19
C THR A 209 9.93 -22.99 12.06
N ALA A 210 9.31 -24.13 12.40
CA ALA A 210 8.57 -24.94 11.44
C ALA A 210 7.39 -24.17 10.81
N MET A 211 6.65 -23.40 11.60
CA MET A 211 5.54 -22.59 11.08
C MET A 211 6.02 -21.43 10.18
N HIS A 212 7.13 -20.77 10.51
CA HIS A 212 7.73 -19.76 9.62
C HIS A 212 8.20 -20.35 8.30
N PHE A 213 8.66 -21.60 8.32
CA PHE A 213 9.03 -22.31 7.11
C PHE A 213 7.80 -22.60 6.22
N GLU A 214 6.70 -23.07 6.79
CA GLU A 214 5.44 -23.28 6.06
C GLU A 214 4.81 -21.97 5.56
N LEU A 215 4.94 -20.87 6.33
CA LEU A 215 4.57 -19.54 5.88
C LEU A 215 5.38 -19.13 4.64
N THR A 216 6.69 -19.37 4.65
CA THR A 216 7.58 -19.04 3.53
C THR A 216 7.18 -19.80 2.26
N LYS A 217 6.80 -21.08 2.40
CA LYS A 217 6.26 -21.89 1.29
C LYS A 217 4.94 -21.32 0.76
N SER A 218 4.05 -20.92 1.65
CA SER A 218 2.73 -20.37 1.30
C SER A 218 2.79 -18.97 0.68
N LEU A 219 3.80 -18.16 1.04
CA LEU A 219 3.96 -16.80 0.53
C LEU A 219 4.19 -16.73 -0.98
N MET A 220 4.88 -17.71 -1.57
CA MET A 220 5.24 -17.66 -3.00
C MET A 220 4.03 -17.69 -3.96
N PRO A 221 3.11 -18.67 -3.88
CA PRO A 221 1.92 -18.68 -4.74
C PRO A 221 1.06 -17.43 -4.53
N ILE A 222 1.01 -16.91 -3.30
CA ILE A 222 0.31 -15.67 -2.96
C ILE A 222 0.92 -14.45 -3.68
N LEU A 223 2.24 -14.25 -3.57
CA LEU A 223 2.94 -13.15 -4.23
C LEU A 223 2.83 -13.24 -5.76
N LYS A 224 2.87 -14.46 -6.30
CA LYS A 224 2.66 -14.70 -7.73
C LYS A 224 1.26 -14.26 -8.17
N ARG A 225 0.21 -14.66 -7.44
CA ARG A 225 -1.18 -14.27 -7.71
C ARG A 225 -1.34 -12.75 -7.74
N ILE A 226 -0.72 -12.04 -6.79
CA ILE A 226 -0.75 -10.57 -6.76
C ILE A 226 -0.02 -9.97 -7.95
N ALA A 227 1.20 -10.46 -8.25
CA ALA A 227 2.00 -9.94 -9.35
C ALA A 227 1.30 -10.10 -10.71
N GLU A 228 0.60 -11.22 -10.92
CA GLU A 228 -0.19 -11.49 -12.13
C GLU A 228 -1.34 -10.49 -12.33
N VAL A 229 -2.01 -10.05 -11.25
CA VAL A 229 -3.10 -9.06 -11.31
C VAL A 229 -2.55 -7.62 -11.33
N GLN A 230 -1.42 -7.37 -10.66
CA GLN A 230 -0.80 -6.05 -10.60
C GLN A 230 -0.17 -5.62 -11.93
N ALA A 231 0.42 -6.54 -12.69
CA ALA A 231 1.08 -6.22 -13.96
C ALA A 231 0.14 -5.57 -15.01
N PRO A 232 -1.09 -6.09 -15.25
CA PRO A 232 -2.09 -5.41 -16.09
C PRO A 232 -2.45 -4.00 -15.61
N VAL A 233 -2.57 -3.78 -14.30
CA VAL A 233 -2.84 -2.44 -13.73
C VAL A 233 -1.71 -1.47 -14.06
N MET A 234 -0.45 -1.89 -13.86
CA MET A 234 0.72 -1.08 -14.18
C MET A 234 0.79 -0.73 -15.68
N VAL A 235 0.46 -1.69 -16.55
CA VAL A 235 0.36 -1.44 -18.00
C VAL A 235 -0.70 -0.40 -18.31
N ALA A 236 -1.90 -0.54 -17.75
CA ALA A 236 -3.02 0.37 -18.02
C ALA A 236 -2.71 1.80 -17.52
N ILE A 237 -2.09 1.92 -16.34
CA ILE A 237 -1.59 3.20 -15.81
C ILE A 237 -0.59 3.86 -16.77
N ARG A 238 0.37 3.11 -17.31
CA ARG A 238 1.36 3.64 -18.26
C ARG A 238 0.72 4.13 -19.55
N GLN A 239 -0.25 3.37 -20.07
CA GLN A 239 -1.01 3.73 -21.26
C GLN A 239 -1.82 5.00 -21.05
N GLU A 240 -2.47 5.18 -19.89
CA GLU A 240 -3.23 6.40 -19.59
C GLU A 240 -2.37 7.63 -19.31
N LEU A 241 -1.06 7.45 -19.08
CA LEU A 241 -0.08 8.53 -18.94
C LEU A 241 0.66 8.84 -20.26
N ASP A 242 0.26 8.24 -21.38
CA ASP A 242 0.94 8.34 -22.67
C ASP A 242 2.45 8.05 -22.57
N LEU A 243 2.81 7.08 -21.72
CA LEU A 243 4.19 6.61 -21.60
C LEU A 243 4.42 5.53 -22.66
N ASP A 244 4.82 5.97 -23.86
CA ASP A 244 5.04 5.24 -25.13
C ASP A 244 6.11 4.11 -25.10
N GLY A 245 6.36 3.50 -23.95
CA GLY A 245 7.22 2.31 -23.87
C GLY A 245 6.57 1.09 -24.51
N ASP A 246 7.40 0.13 -24.94
CA ASP A 246 6.91 -1.17 -25.39
C ASP A 246 6.21 -1.88 -24.22
N VAL A 247 4.88 -1.79 -24.20
CA VAL A 247 4.00 -2.45 -23.22
C VAL A 247 4.19 -3.97 -23.25
N GLY A 248 4.55 -4.53 -24.42
CA GLY A 248 4.90 -5.94 -24.59
C GLY A 248 6.19 -6.29 -23.84
N ASP A 249 7.23 -5.45 -23.95
CA ASP A 249 8.47 -5.60 -23.18
C ASP A 249 8.22 -5.54 -21.67
N PHE A 250 7.42 -4.59 -21.22
CA PHE A 250 7.09 -4.47 -19.79
C PHE A 250 6.36 -5.72 -19.27
N ARG A 251 5.40 -6.25 -20.04
CA ARG A 251 4.71 -7.50 -19.68
C ARG A 251 5.66 -8.69 -19.63
N ARG A 252 6.56 -8.81 -20.62
CA ARG A 252 7.59 -9.87 -20.64
C ARG A 252 8.51 -9.76 -19.43
N GLN A 253 9.00 -8.56 -19.13
CA GLN A 253 9.86 -8.32 -17.97
C GLN A 253 9.15 -8.65 -16.64
N ALA A 254 7.86 -8.32 -16.51
CA ALA A 254 7.08 -8.69 -15.33
C ALA A 254 6.96 -10.22 -15.18
N ALA A 255 6.67 -10.93 -16.28
CA ALA A 255 6.61 -12.39 -16.27
C ALA A 255 7.98 -13.04 -15.93
N ASP A 256 9.06 -12.54 -16.53
CA ASP A 256 10.42 -13.00 -16.25
C ASP A 256 10.81 -12.77 -14.78
N ASN A 257 10.42 -11.62 -14.20
CA ASN A 257 10.65 -11.32 -12.79
C ASN A 257 9.90 -12.30 -11.87
N ILE A 258 8.66 -12.67 -12.20
CA ILE A 258 7.90 -13.67 -11.45
C ILE A 258 8.62 -15.02 -11.48
N LEU A 259 9.09 -15.47 -12.65
CA LEU A 259 9.82 -16.74 -12.80
C LEU A 259 11.15 -16.74 -12.04
N ARG A 260 11.88 -15.63 -12.07
CA ARG A 260 13.12 -15.47 -11.31
C ARG A 260 12.88 -15.50 -9.81
N MET A 261 11.82 -14.85 -9.34
CA MET A 261 11.44 -14.83 -7.93
C MET A 261 11.03 -16.23 -7.46
N ASP A 262 10.24 -16.94 -8.26
CA ASP A 262 9.84 -18.34 -8.00
C ASP A 262 11.06 -19.27 -7.91
N SER A 263 12.00 -19.16 -8.86
CA SER A 263 13.23 -19.96 -8.86
C SER A 263 14.10 -19.67 -7.64
N ALA A 264 14.27 -18.39 -7.27
CA ALA A 264 15.06 -17.99 -6.11
C ALA A 264 14.43 -18.47 -4.80
N MET A 265 13.09 -18.40 -4.69
CA MET A 265 12.37 -18.87 -3.52
C MET A 265 12.46 -20.39 -3.38
N ASN A 266 12.25 -21.13 -4.46
CA ASN A 266 12.37 -22.60 -4.44
C ASN A 266 13.79 -23.03 -4.01
N ALA A 267 14.83 -22.33 -4.48
CA ALA A 267 16.20 -22.58 -4.02
C ALA A 267 16.40 -22.24 -2.53
N ALA A 268 15.76 -21.18 -2.02
CA ALA A 268 15.81 -20.83 -0.61
C ALA A 268 15.09 -21.87 0.27
N VAL A 269 13.90 -22.30 -0.13
CA VAL A 269 13.12 -23.36 0.55
C VAL A 269 13.92 -24.66 0.59
N GLN A 270 14.52 -25.09 -0.53
CA GLN A 270 15.36 -26.30 -0.55
C GLN A 270 16.55 -26.23 0.40
N LYS A 271 17.22 -25.08 0.49
CA LYS A 271 18.33 -24.88 1.44
C LYS A 271 17.84 -24.97 2.88
N MET A 272 16.66 -24.43 3.18
CA MET A 272 16.06 -24.54 4.51
C MET A 272 15.68 -25.98 4.84
N GLU A 273 15.14 -26.75 3.89
CA GLU A 273 14.84 -28.19 4.08
C GLU A 273 16.11 -29.01 4.34
N GLN A 274 17.22 -28.69 3.68
CA GLN A 274 18.50 -29.34 3.92
C GLN A 274 19.12 -28.98 5.28
N ALA A 275 18.83 -27.78 5.81
CA ALA A 275 19.33 -27.36 7.11
C ALA A 275 18.51 -27.91 8.29
N ASN A 276 17.27 -28.37 8.04
CA ASN A 276 16.35 -28.90 9.04
C ASN A 276 16.36 -30.44 9.12
N ASN A 277 17.13 -31.12 8.25
CA ASN A 277 17.38 -32.58 8.25
C ASN A 277 18.80 -32.88 8.74
#